data_AF-E7G7W1-F1
#
_entry.id   AF-E7G7W1-F1
#
_cell.length_a   1.000
_cell.length_b   1.000
_cell.length_c   1.000
_cell.angle_alpha   90.00
_cell.angle_beta   90.00
_cell.angle_gamma   90.00
#
_symmetry.space_group_name_H-M   'P 1'
#
loop_
_entity.id
_entity.type
_entity.pdbx_description
1 polymer ?
#
loop_
_entity_poly.entity_id
_entity_poly.type
_entity_poly.pdbx_seq_one_letter_code
_entity_poly.pdbx_strand_id
1 'polypeptide(L)' 'MIKMRIEFYKDKELEDAIKFLETQYQIIDRSKVTNSKKEFNKMRLIHLELVKK' A
#
# COMPACT_ATOMS: atom_id res chain seq x y z
N MET A 1 2.65 9.16 -14.06
CA MET A 1 2.97 8.29 -12.90
C MET A 1 2.11 8.75 -11.73
N ILE A 2 1.37 7.85 -11.10
CA ILE A 2 0.49 8.16 -9.97
C ILE A 2 1.21 7.71 -8.69
N LYS A 3 1.28 8.60 -7.70
CA LYS A 3 1.77 8.28 -6.36
C LYS A 3 0.56 8.12 -5.44
N MET A 4 0.43 6.96 -4.80
CA MET A 4 -0.69 6.66 -3.93
C MET A 4 -0.18 6.23 -2.55
N ARG A 5 -0.74 6.84 -1.50
CA ARG A 5 -0.50 6.48 -0.11
C ARG A 5 -1.68 5.69 0.39
N ILE A 6 -1.44 4.49 0.95
CA ILE A 6 -2.50 3.64 1.45
C ILE A 6 -2.17 3.17 2.87
N GLU A 7 -3.16 3.31 3.76
CA GLU A 7 -3.04 2.98 5.18
C GLU A 7 -3.99 1.81 5.47
N PHE A 8 -3.47 0.74 6.06
CA PHE A 8 -4.25 -0.47 6.35
C PHE A 8 -4.16 -0.86 7.82
N TYR A 9 -5.25 -1.41 8.34
CA TYR A 9 -5.34 -1.92 9.70
C TYR A 9 -4.90 -3.39 9.82
N LYS A 10 -5.04 -4.17 8.74
CA LYS A 10 -4.73 -5.60 8.69
C LYS A 10 -3.97 -5.95 7.42
N ASP A 11 -3.04 -6.90 7.53
CA ASP A 11 -2.23 -7.38 6.40
C ASP A 11 -3.06 -7.94 5.24
N LYS A 12 -4.19 -8.59 5.55
CA LYS A 12 -5.09 -9.14 4.53
C LYS A 12 -5.72 -8.05 3.65
N GLU A 13 -6.17 -6.95 4.25
CA GLU A 13 -6.77 -5.82 3.51
C GLU A 13 -5.74 -5.15 2.61
N LEU A 14 -4.49 -5.11 3.05
CA LEU A 14 -3.37 -4.64 2.25
C LEU A 14 -3.12 -5.53 1.03
N GLU A 15 -3.08 -6.85 1.21
CA GLU A 15 -2.86 -7.79 0.10
C GLU A 15 -3.98 -7.72 -0.94
N ASP A 16 -5.24 -7.68 -0.50
CA ASP A 16 -6.40 -7.56 -1.39
C ASP A 16 -6.37 -6.23 -2.18
N ALA A 17 -6.03 -5.11 -1.53
CA ALA A 17 -5.94 -3.82 -2.20
C ALA A 17 -4.77 -3.73 -3.19
N ILE A 18 -3.61 -4.33 -2.87
CA ILE A 18 -2.49 -4.43 -3.80
C ILE A 18 -2.91 -5.24 -5.03
N LYS A 19 -3.53 -6.42 -4.85
CA LYS A 19 -4.00 -7.25 -5.95
C LYS A 19 -5.01 -6.51 -6.83
N PHE A 20 -5.94 -5.78 -6.23
CA PHE A 20 -6.87 -4.94 -6.99
C PHE A 20 -6.14 -3.89 -7.83
N LEU A 21 -5.17 -3.19 -7.26
CA LEU A 21 -4.40 -2.17 -7.96
C LEU A 21 -3.57 -2.77 -9.10
N GLU A 22 -3.01 -3.96 -8.94
CA GLU A 22 -2.27 -4.68 -10.00
C GLU A 22 -3.13 -5.04 -11.22
N THR A 23 -4.47 -5.11 -11.07
CA THR A 23 -5.37 -5.34 -12.21
C THR A 23 -5.41 -4.14 -13.16
N GLN A 24 -5.33 -2.92 -12.62
CA GLN A 24 -5.50 -1.67 -13.38
C GLN A 24 -4.17 -0.95 -13.65
N TYR A 25 -3.17 -1.18 -12.79
CA TYR A 25 -1.91 -0.46 -12.79
C TYR A 25 -0.74 -1.43 -12.68
N GLN A 26 0.41 -1.04 -13.22
CA GLN A 26 1.69 -1.67 -12.92
C GLN A 26 2.32 -0.95 -11.74
N ILE A 27 2.64 -1.69 -10.68
CA ILE A 27 3.33 -1.18 -9.49
C ILE A 27 4.83 -1.11 -9.81
N ILE A 28 5.41 0.08 -9.70
CA ILE A 28 6.81 0.35 -10.07
C ILE A 28 7.69 0.40 -8.83
N ASP A 29 7.14 0.91 -7.71
CA ASP A 29 7.85 0.99 -6.45
C ASP A 29 6.91 0.73 -5.27
N ARG A 30 7.40 -0.09 -4.32
CA ARG A 30 6.74 -0.41 -3.05
C ARG A 30 7.65 0.06 -1.91
N SER A 31 7.84 1.36 -1.79
CA SER A 31 8.69 1.93 -0.74
C SER A 31 8.08 1.78 0.66
N LYS A 32 8.87 1.09 1.49
CA LYS A 32 8.85 0.92 2.95
C LYS A 32 7.51 1.00 3.67
N VAL A 33 7.14 -0.16 4.19
CA VAL A 33 6.14 -0.33 5.25
C VAL A 33 6.68 0.30 6.53
N THR A 34 6.27 1.53 6.84
CA THR A 34 6.52 2.09 8.17
C THR A 34 5.48 1.52 9.11
N ASN A 35 5.90 0.64 10.02
CA ASN A 35 5.13 0.35 11.21
C ASN A 35 5.09 1.65 12.02
N SER A 36 3.95 2.34 12.03
CA SER A 36 3.78 3.48 12.94
C SER A 36 3.89 2.94 14.36
N LYS A 37 4.99 3.29 15.05
CA LYS A 37 5.28 2.98 16.47
C LYS A 37 4.31 3.68 17.45
N LYS A 38 3.06 3.93 17.07
CA LYS A 38 2.00 4.27 18.02
C LYS A 38 1.33 2.97 18.39
N GLU A 39 1.75 2.40 19.52
CA GLU A 39 1.30 1.13 20.12
C GLU A 39 -0.23 0.94 20.23
N PHE A 40 -1.02 1.98 19.94
CA PHE A 40 -2.47 1.95 19.99
C PHE A 40 -3.17 1.58 18.68
N ASN A 41 -2.48 1.56 17.53
CA ASN A 41 -3.09 1.13 16.27
C ASN A 41 -2.09 0.34 15.43
N LYS A 42 -2.39 -0.94 15.17
CA LYS A 42 -1.63 -1.86 14.30
C LYS A 42 -1.71 -1.46 12.81
N MET A 43 -1.63 -0.17 12.51
CA MET A 43 -1.70 0.34 11.15
C MET A 43 -0.35 0.18 10.45
N ARG A 44 -0.37 -0.42 9.26
CA ARG A 44 0.77 -0.46 8.35
C ARG A 44 0.55 0.57 7.26
N LEU A 45 1.51 1.47 7.11
CA LEU A 45 1.49 2.48 6.07
C LEU A 45 2.35 2.02 4.90
N ILE A 46 1.82 2.04 3.67
CA ILE A 46 2.57 1.70 2.46
C ILE A 46 2.45 2.83 1.45
N HIS A 47 3.59 3.17 0.82
CA HIS A 47 3.63 4.04 -0.35
C HIS A 47 3.78 3.19 -1.60
N LEU A 48 2.93 3.46 -2.60
CA LEU A 48 2.94 2.79 -3.89
C LEU A 48 3.11 3.82 -5.01
N GLU A 49 4.04 3.53 -5.93
CA GLU A 49 4.14 4.24 -7.21
C GLU A 49 3.58 3.35 -8.31
N LEU A 50 2.62 3.89 -9.06
CA LEU A 50 1.80 3.17 -10.03
C LEU A 50 1.89 3.85 -11.40
N VAL A 51 1.89 3.06 -12.46
CA VAL A 51 1.62 3.52 -13.84
C VAL A 51 0.43 2.79 -14.41
N LYS A 52 -0.39 3.50 -15.19
CA LYS A 52 -1.53 2.91 -15.88
C LYS A 52 -1.00 1.91 -16.92
N LYS A 53 -1.59 0.72 -16.96
CA LYS A 53 -1.34 -0.25 -18.03
C LYS A 53 -1.88 0.24 -19.37
#